data_AF-A0A380DQW9-F1
#
_entry.id   AF-A0A380DQW9-F1
#
_cell.length_a   1.000
_cell.length_b   1.000
_cell.length_c   1.000
_cell.angle_alpha   90.00
_cell.angle_beta   90.00
_cell.angle_gamma   90.00
#
_symmetry.space_group_name_H-M   'P 1'
#
loop_
_entity.id
_entity.type
_entity.pdbx_description
1 polymer ?
#
loop_
_entity_poly.entity_id
_entity_poly.type
_entity_poly.pdbx_seq_one_letter_code
_entity_poly.pdbx_strand_id
1 'polypeptide(L)'
;MIEIKNSDLVKTRSFLYGLKLKPKLSRHRTKFIRLLDNKIEDLTNASNELIQQFAKKDNQGNPIVKDNLVEFDDINKRIQFEKEDRILFNEISKIDLSEYPLVKDALKTIIKRIRYCFRERRS
;
A
#
# COMPACT_ATOMS: atom_id res chain seq x y z
N MET A 1 13.71 2.79 -10.35
CA MET A 1 12.29 2.41 -10.23
C MET A 1 12.07 0.95 -9.84
N ILE A 2 11.28 0.75 -8.81
CA ILE A 2 10.62 -0.52 -8.43
C ILE A 2 9.11 -0.28 -8.51
N GLU A 3 8.37 -1.30 -8.91
CA GLU A 3 6.92 -1.29 -9.04
C GLU A 3 6.30 -2.21 -7.99
N ILE A 4 5.40 -1.67 -7.17
CA ILE A 4 4.71 -2.40 -6.10
C ILE A 4 3.22 -2.08 -6.21
N LYS A 5 2.36 -3.10 -6.13
CA LYS A 5 0.92 -2.87 -6.05
C LYS A 5 0.57 -2.16 -4.76
N ASN A 6 -0.40 -1.25 -4.79
CA ASN A 6 -0.83 -0.49 -3.61
C ASN A 6 -1.22 -1.43 -2.45
N SER A 7 -1.95 -2.50 -2.74
CA SER A 7 -2.30 -3.58 -1.80
C SER A 7 -1.11 -4.31 -1.13
N ASP A 8 0.09 -4.23 -1.69
CA ASP A 8 1.30 -4.87 -1.17
C ASP A 8 2.26 -3.90 -0.47
N LEU A 9 1.98 -2.58 -0.45
CA LEU A 9 2.85 -1.59 0.16
C LEU A 9 3.08 -1.85 1.66
N VAL A 10 2.02 -2.05 2.43
CA VAL A 10 2.08 -2.32 3.89
C VAL A 10 2.81 -3.63 4.18
N LYS A 11 2.55 -4.68 3.39
CA LYS A 11 3.25 -5.98 3.51
C LYS A 11 4.73 -5.83 3.21
N THR A 12 5.07 -5.07 2.15
CA THR A 12 6.46 -4.81 1.77
C THR A 12 7.19 -4.05 2.86
N ARG A 13 6.57 -2.98 3.41
CA ARG A 13 7.10 -2.23 4.56
C ARG A 13 7.36 -3.14 5.76
N SER A 14 6.39 -3.96 6.14
CA SER A 14 6.47 -4.88 7.28
C SER A 14 7.56 -5.93 7.09
N PHE A 15 7.68 -6.48 5.89
CA PHE A 15 8.75 -7.42 5.53
C PHE A 15 10.14 -6.80 5.74
N LEU A 16 10.32 -5.54 5.33
CA LEU A 16 11.61 -4.85 5.47
C LEU A 16 12.01 -4.61 6.92
N TYR A 17 11.04 -4.29 7.78
CA TYR A 17 11.29 -4.21 9.23
C TYR A 17 11.75 -5.54 9.81
N GLY A 18 11.22 -6.66 9.32
CA GLY A 18 11.58 -8.00 9.77
C GLY A 18 12.95 -8.52 9.30
N LEU A 19 13.62 -7.84 8.35
CA LEU A 19 14.93 -8.28 7.86
C LEU A 19 16.04 -8.01 8.86
N LYS A 20 16.74 -9.07 9.29
CA LYS A 20 18.03 -8.96 9.98
C LYS A 20 19.12 -8.60 8.96
N LEU A 21 19.54 -7.34 8.96
CA LEU A 21 20.55 -6.80 8.03
C LEU A 21 21.82 -6.39 8.77
N LYS A 22 22.97 -6.46 8.07
CA LYS A 22 24.24 -5.90 8.56
C LYS A 22 24.12 -4.36 8.76
N PRO A 23 24.86 -3.75 9.70
CA PRO A 23 24.66 -2.34 10.10
C PRO A 23 24.67 -1.30 8.95
N LYS A 24 25.52 -1.46 7.92
CA LYS A 24 25.55 -0.56 6.74
C LYS A 24 24.22 -0.57 5.95
N LEU A 25 23.57 -1.73 5.81
CA LEU A 25 22.30 -1.87 5.09
C LEU A 25 21.11 -1.34 5.90
N SER A 26 21.26 -1.22 7.22
CA SER A 26 20.24 -0.68 8.13
C SER A 26 19.85 0.77 7.79
N ARG A 27 20.84 1.62 7.47
CA ARG A 27 20.59 3.03 7.12
C ARG A 27 19.80 3.17 5.82
N HIS A 28 20.11 2.35 4.84
CA HIS A 28 19.41 2.40 3.56
C HIS A 28 18.02 1.75 3.62
N ARG A 29 17.81 0.73 4.48
CA ARG A 29 16.47 0.21 4.81
C ARG A 29 15.57 1.33 5.33
N THR A 30 16.04 2.11 6.31
CA THR A 30 15.24 3.21 6.87
C THR A 30 14.84 4.24 5.80
N LYS A 31 15.74 4.55 4.85
CA LYS A 31 15.40 5.43 3.73
C LYS A 31 14.34 4.84 2.81
N PHE A 32 14.45 3.55 2.46
CA PHE A 32 13.44 2.92 1.63
C PHE A 32 12.08 2.81 2.33
N ILE A 33 12.07 2.51 3.63
CA ILE A 33 10.85 2.52 4.44
C ILE A 33 10.20 3.89 4.40
N ARG A 34 10.94 5.00 4.50
CA ARG A 34 10.37 6.35 4.35
C ARG A 34 9.69 6.56 2.99
N LEU A 35 10.29 6.07 1.91
CA LEU A 35 9.66 6.15 0.57
C LEU A 35 8.37 5.32 0.48
N LEU A 36 8.33 4.16 1.15
CA LEU A 36 7.11 3.36 1.26
C LEU A 36 6.06 4.04 2.14
N ASP A 37 6.47 4.65 3.25
CA ASP A 37 5.57 5.34 4.18
C ASP A 37 4.86 6.49 3.46
N ASN A 38 5.59 7.29 2.66
CA ASN A 38 4.98 8.33 1.83
C ASN A 38 3.95 7.76 0.84
N LYS A 39 4.23 6.60 0.21
CA LYS A 39 3.28 5.97 -0.72
C LYS A 39 2.06 5.37 -0.01
N ILE A 40 2.23 4.89 1.21
CA ILE A 40 1.14 4.41 2.06
C ILE A 40 0.26 5.60 2.50
N GLU A 41 0.87 6.74 2.80
CA GLU A 41 0.16 7.98 3.10
C GLU A 41 -0.64 8.47 1.89
N ASP A 42 -0.03 8.53 0.70
CA ASP A 42 -0.72 8.84 -0.57
C ASP A 42 -1.95 7.92 -0.77
N LEU A 43 -1.78 6.62 -0.58
CA LEU A 43 -2.85 5.62 -0.69
C LEU A 43 -3.96 5.84 0.36
N THR A 44 -3.58 6.16 1.60
CA THR A 44 -4.52 6.41 2.68
C THR A 44 -5.34 7.66 2.41
N ASN A 45 -4.70 8.72 1.90
CA ASN A 45 -5.38 9.95 1.51
C ASN A 45 -6.36 9.71 0.36
N ALA A 46 -5.95 9.00 -0.69
CA ALA A 46 -6.83 8.64 -1.80
C ALA A 46 -8.03 7.78 -1.34
N SER A 47 -7.79 6.80 -0.46
CA SER A 47 -8.88 5.99 0.12
C SER A 47 -9.84 6.84 0.94
N ASN A 48 -9.32 7.77 1.76
CA ASN A 48 -10.14 8.72 2.51
C ASN A 48 -10.96 9.64 1.58
N GLU A 49 -10.39 10.10 0.46
CA GLU A 49 -11.13 10.88 -0.54
C GLU A 49 -12.28 10.08 -1.15
N LEU A 50 -12.07 8.79 -1.47
CA LEU A 50 -13.15 7.91 -1.93
C LEU A 50 -14.24 7.78 -0.85
N ILE A 51 -13.86 7.57 0.41
CA ILE A 51 -14.81 7.52 1.53
C ILE A 51 -15.59 8.85 1.60
N GLN A 52 -14.92 10.01 1.53
CA GLN A 52 -15.56 11.32 1.56
C GLN A 52 -16.53 11.58 0.39
N GLN A 53 -16.31 10.95 -0.76
CA GLN A 53 -17.16 11.09 -1.94
C GLN A 53 -18.41 10.20 -1.87
N PHE A 54 -18.25 8.95 -1.44
CA PHE A 54 -19.31 7.94 -1.53
C PHE A 54 -20.04 7.68 -0.21
N ALA A 55 -19.40 7.92 0.93
CA ALA A 55 -20.00 7.69 2.23
C ALA A 55 -21.21 8.58 2.49
N LYS A 56 -22.11 8.05 3.32
CA LYS A 56 -23.13 8.83 3.99
C LYS A 56 -22.46 9.85 4.90
N LYS A 57 -22.92 11.10 4.84
CA LYS A 57 -22.40 12.19 5.67
C LYS A 57 -23.33 12.49 6.83
N ASP A 58 -22.75 12.87 7.96
CA ASP A 58 -23.47 13.41 9.10
C ASP A 58 -23.86 14.88 8.87
N ASN A 59 -24.52 15.48 9.86
CA ASN A 59 -24.95 16.88 9.82
C ASN A 59 -23.78 17.88 9.79
N GLN A 60 -22.54 17.42 10.06
CA GLN A 60 -21.32 18.22 9.99
C GLN A 60 -20.57 18.03 8.66
N GLY A 61 -21.07 17.17 7.77
CA GLY A 61 -20.47 16.85 6.47
C GLY A 61 -19.38 15.77 6.53
N ASN A 62 -19.22 15.07 7.65
CA ASN A 62 -18.23 14.00 7.82
C ASN A 62 -18.82 12.62 7.53
N PRO A 63 -18.05 11.66 6.99
CA PRO A 63 -18.48 10.29 6.77
C PRO A 63 -18.92 9.62 8.06
N ILE A 64 -20.08 8.97 8.04
CA ILE A 64 -20.56 8.16 9.15
C ILE A 64 -19.84 6.80 9.10
N VAL A 65 -19.06 6.52 10.14
CA VAL A 65 -18.36 5.25 10.33
C VAL A 65 -18.94 4.55 11.54
N LYS A 66 -19.41 3.32 11.36
CA LYS A 66 -19.99 2.49 12.41
C LYS A 66 -19.34 1.11 12.40
N ASP A 67 -18.82 0.67 13.54
CA ASP A 67 -18.13 -0.62 13.67
C ASP A 67 -16.97 -0.81 12.65
N ASN A 68 -16.19 0.25 12.40
CA ASN A 68 -15.15 0.32 11.36
C ASN A 68 -15.64 0.12 9.92
N LEU A 69 -16.95 0.22 9.69
CA LEU A 69 -17.55 0.18 8.36
C LEU A 69 -18.13 1.55 8.01
N VAL A 70 -17.87 1.99 6.78
CA VAL A 70 -18.44 3.21 6.23
C VAL A 70 -19.91 2.96 5.90
N GLU A 71 -20.80 3.84 6.35
CA GLU A 71 -22.21 3.77 5.96
C GLU A 71 -22.43 4.44 4.59
N PHE A 72 -23.40 3.93 3.84
CA PHE A 72 -23.78 4.43 2.52
C PHE A 72 -25.29 4.68 2.46
N ASP A 73 -25.70 5.78 1.84
CA ASP A 73 -27.12 6.10 1.64
C ASP A 73 -27.77 5.25 0.53
N ASP A 74 -26.96 4.77 -0.41
CA ASP A 74 -27.41 4.08 -1.63
C ASP A 74 -26.51 2.88 -1.94
N ILE A 75 -27.12 1.77 -2.34
CA ILE A 75 -26.44 0.55 -2.82
C ILE A 75 -25.54 0.87 -4.03
N ASN A 76 -25.97 1.75 -4.93
CA ASN A 76 -25.18 2.17 -6.10
C ASN A 76 -23.90 2.90 -5.69
N LYS A 77 -23.96 3.77 -4.68
CA LYS A 77 -22.77 4.46 -4.14
C LYS A 77 -21.80 3.46 -3.52
N ARG A 78 -22.31 2.46 -2.79
CA ARG A 78 -21.51 1.37 -2.26
C ARG A 78 -20.81 0.57 -3.35
N ILE A 79 -21.53 0.18 -4.41
CA ILE A 79 -20.96 -0.57 -5.54
C ILE A 79 -19.88 0.26 -6.25
N GLN A 80 -20.11 1.56 -6.45
CA GLN A 80 -19.12 2.46 -7.03
C GLN A 80 -17.89 2.60 -6.15
N PHE A 81 -18.07 2.80 -4.84
CA PHE A 81 -16.97 2.82 -3.87
C PHE A 81 -16.14 1.53 -3.94
N GLU A 82 -16.78 0.36 -3.84
CA GLU A 82 -16.08 -0.93 -3.89
C GLU A 82 -15.30 -1.12 -5.20
N LYS A 83 -15.82 -0.59 -6.31
CA LYS A 83 -15.14 -0.63 -7.62
C LYS A 83 -13.92 0.29 -7.64
N GLU A 84 -14.06 1.55 -7.25
CA GLU A 84 -12.96 2.53 -7.22
C GLU A 84 -11.89 2.13 -6.21
N ASP A 85 -12.28 1.67 -5.02
CA ASP A 85 -11.37 1.16 -4.00
C ASP A 85 -10.57 -0.04 -4.53
N ARG A 86 -11.23 -0.98 -5.20
CA ARG A 86 -10.55 -2.10 -5.84
C ARG A 86 -9.58 -1.66 -6.94
N ILE A 87 -9.90 -0.63 -7.72
CA ILE A 87 -8.99 -0.07 -8.73
C ILE A 87 -7.77 0.51 -8.01
N LEU A 88 -7.99 1.42 -7.06
CA LEU A 88 -6.95 2.07 -6.26
C LEU A 88 -5.98 1.06 -5.63
N PHE A 89 -6.48 -0.02 -5.03
CA PHE A 89 -5.62 -1.05 -4.40
C PHE A 89 -4.88 -1.95 -5.41
N ASN A 90 -5.35 -2.02 -6.67
CA ASN A 90 -4.71 -2.77 -7.74
C ASN A 90 -3.72 -1.95 -8.57
N GLU A 91 -3.74 -0.63 -8.45
CA GLU A 91 -2.77 0.26 -9.08
C GLU A 91 -1.33 -0.02 -8.63
N ILE A 92 -0.40 0.40 -9.49
CA ILE A 92 1.04 0.20 -9.31
C ILE A 92 1.67 1.51 -8.81
N SER A 93 2.16 1.49 -7.58
CA SER A 93 3.04 2.50 -7.05
C SER A 93 4.46 2.33 -7.60
N LYS A 94 4.97 3.39 -8.22
CA LYS A 94 6.35 3.48 -8.72
C LYS A 94 7.22 4.19 -7.70
N ILE A 95 8.23 3.50 -7.18
CA ILE A 95 9.18 4.06 -6.22
C ILE A 95 10.55 4.15 -6.88
N ASP A 96 11.14 5.35 -6.90
CA ASP A 96 12.51 5.49 -7.38
C ASP A 96 13.54 5.17 -6.29
N LEU A 97 14.51 4.34 -6.68
CA LEU A 97 15.63 3.89 -5.84
C LEU A 97 16.95 4.03 -6.59
N SER A 98 17.00 4.88 -7.60
CA SER A 98 18.22 5.24 -8.35
C SER A 98 19.34 5.68 -7.40
N GLU A 99 19.00 6.45 -6.35
CA GLU A 99 19.92 6.90 -5.30
C GLU A 99 20.37 5.79 -4.32
N TYR A 100 19.76 4.60 -4.39
CA TYR A 100 19.95 3.51 -3.41
C TYR A 100 20.27 2.16 -4.07
N PRO A 101 21.35 2.04 -4.86
CA PRO A 101 21.65 0.85 -5.67
C PRO A 101 21.81 -0.44 -4.84
N LEU A 102 22.48 -0.37 -3.67
CA LEU A 102 22.65 -1.53 -2.79
C LEU A 102 21.33 -2.07 -2.23
N VAL A 103 20.36 -1.20 -1.96
CA VAL A 103 19.02 -1.62 -1.50
C VAL A 103 18.25 -2.19 -2.66
N LYS A 104 18.31 -1.54 -3.83
CA LYS A 104 17.67 -1.99 -5.06
C LYS A 104 18.05 -3.44 -5.38
N ASP A 105 19.32 -3.82 -5.25
CA ASP A 105 19.79 -5.18 -5.52
C ASP A 105 19.35 -6.19 -4.45
N ALA A 106 19.41 -5.81 -3.17
CA ALA A 106 18.89 -6.64 -2.09
C ALA A 106 17.38 -6.88 -2.23
N LEU A 107 16.61 -5.85 -2.55
CA LEU A 107 15.17 -5.92 -2.79
C LEU A 107 14.82 -6.73 -4.01
N LYS A 108 15.54 -6.59 -5.13
CA LYS A 108 15.34 -7.44 -6.31
C LYS A 108 15.49 -8.92 -5.95
N THR A 109 16.51 -9.24 -5.15
CA THR A 109 16.74 -10.61 -4.65
C THR A 109 15.58 -11.09 -3.79
N ILE A 110 15.11 -10.24 -2.87
CA ILE A 110 13.96 -10.52 -1.99
C ILE A 110 12.67 -10.71 -2.80
N ILE A 111 12.32 -9.78 -3.69
CA ILE A 111 11.11 -9.83 -4.53
C ILE A 111 11.13 -11.08 -5.40
N LYS A 112 12.29 -11.44 -5.97
CA LYS A 112 12.47 -12.68 -6.72
C LYS A 112 12.18 -13.90 -5.84
N ARG A 113 12.63 -13.89 -4.60
CA ARG A 113 12.42 -14.96 -3.62
C ARG A 113 10.95 -15.05 -3.16
N ILE A 114 10.30 -13.92 -2.93
CA ILE A 114 8.86 -13.84 -2.63
C ILE A 114 8.03 -14.39 -3.79
N ARG A 115 8.33 -13.98 -5.04
CA ARG A 115 7.65 -14.55 -6.23
C ARG A 115 7.85 -16.06 -6.34
N TYR A 116 9.02 -16.57 -5.99
CA TYR A 116 9.28 -18.02 -5.97
C TYR A 116 8.42 -18.72 -4.91
N CYS A 117 8.41 -18.24 -3.67
CA CYS A 117 7.60 -18.83 -2.60
C CYS A 117 6.08 -18.74 -2.85
N PHE A 118 5.60 -17.70 -3.54
CA PHE A 118 4.18 -17.60 -3.92
C PHE A 118 3.80 -18.51 -5.10
N ARG A 119 4.77 -18.94 -5.93
CA ARG A 119 4.53 -19.86 -7.05
C ARG A 119 4.36 -21.32 -6.59
N GLU A 120 4.93 -21.69 -5.45
CA GLU A 120 4.85 -23.04 -4.88
C GLU A 120 3.58 -23.32 -4.04
N ARG A 121 2.75 -22.31 -3.77
CA ARG A 121 1.46 -22.49 -3.05
C ARG A 121 0.23 -22.57 -3.96
N ARG A 122 0.42 -22.73 -5.27
CA ARG A 122 -0.65 -22.92 -6.26
C ARG A 122 -0.55 -24.26 -7.00
N SER A 123 0.04 -25.28 -6.36
CA SER A 123 0.00 -26.65 -6.86
C SER A 123 -0.66 -27.57 -5.85
#